data_AF-A0A382QUX5-F1
#
_entry.id   AF-A0A382QUX5-F1
#
_cell.length_a   1.000
_cell.length_b   1.000
_cell.length_c   1.000
_cell.angle_alpha   90.00
_cell.angle_beta   90.00
_cell.angle_gamma   90.00
#
_symmetry.space_group_name_H-M   'P 1'
#
loop_
_entity.id
_entity.type
_entity.pdbx_description
1 polymer ?
#
loop_
_entity_poly.entity_id
_entity_poly.type
_entity_poly.pdbx_seq_one_letter_code
_entity_poly.pdbx_strand_id
1 'polypeptide(L)'
;MPDSLTIKDSSIHGLGIFATCDIPEKTDLGIAHVRMIEWLSFPQGYCRTPLGGFYNHSDTPNCTLVDSGIWKRLVTSKDIKKGEEITCKYTLYEVGQT
;
A
#
# COMPACT_ATOMS: atom_id res chain seq x y z
N MET A 1 0.55 -3.66 -11.90
CA MET A 1 -0.24 -4.05 -10.70
C MET A 1 -0.99 -5.33 -11.05
N PRO A 2 -1.43 -6.12 -10.05
CA PRO A 2 -2.36 -7.23 -10.29
C PRO A 2 -3.65 -6.73 -10.95
N ASP A 3 -4.29 -7.57 -11.78
CA ASP A 3 -5.55 -7.22 -12.46
C ASP A 3 -6.71 -6.98 -11.48
N SER A 4 -6.59 -7.48 -10.24
CA SER A 4 -7.53 -7.26 -9.14
C SER A 4 -7.50 -5.83 -8.59
N LEU A 5 -6.60 -4.97 -9.07
CA LEU A 5 -6.43 -3.61 -8.58
C LEU A 5 -6.34 -2.58 -9.71
N THR A 6 -6.83 -1.38 -9.44
CA THR A 6 -6.71 -0.21 -10.32
C THR A 6 -6.38 1.05 -9.52
N ILE A 7 -6.01 2.12 -10.21
CA ILE A 7 -5.80 3.45 -9.61
C ILE A 7 -6.92 4.37 -10.09
N LYS A 8 -7.53 5.11 -9.18
CA LYS A 8 -8.52 6.16 -9.48
C LYS A 8 -8.45 7.27 -8.42
N ASP A 9 -9.21 8.34 -8.64
CA ASP A 9 -9.35 9.42 -7.65
C ASP A 9 -9.86 8.86 -6.31
N SER A 10 -9.21 9.31 -5.24
CA SER A 10 -9.50 8.93 -3.86
C SER A 10 -10.22 10.05 -3.14
N SER A 11 -11.20 9.68 -2.32
CA SER A 11 -11.84 10.60 -1.37
C SER A 11 -10.96 10.89 -0.15
N ILE A 12 -9.89 10.11 0.06
CA ILE A 12 -8.93 10.31 1.16
C ILE A 12 -7.91 11.37 0.73
N HIS A 13 -7.13 11.08 -0.31
CA HIS A 13 -6.11 12.01 -0.81
C HIS A 13 -5.67 11.64 -2.22
N GLY A 14 -5.74 12.61 -3.15
CA GLY A 14 -5.23 12.48 -4.52
C GLY A 14 -5.74 11.22 -5.23
N LEU A 15 -4.81 10.32 -5.56
CA LEU A 15 -5.09 9.02 -6.17
C LEU A 15 -4.98 7.91 -5.12
N GLY A 16 -5.83 6.90 -5.26
CA GLY A 16 -5.84 5.70 -4.42
C GLY A 16 -5.83 4.42 -5.24
N ILE A 17 -5.51 3.31 -4.58
CA ILE A 17 -5.62 1.96 -5.16
C ILE A 17 -6.98 1.39 -4.80
N PHE A 18 -7.66 0.76 -5.75
CA PHE A 18 -8.99 0.21 -5.54
C PHE A 18 -9.14 -1.19 -6.11
N ALA A 19 -9.97 -2.00 -5.46
CA ALA A 19 -10.26 -3.36 -5.88
C ALA A 19 -11.16 -3.37 -7.13
N THR A 20 -10.82 -4.17 -8.14
CA THR A 20 -11.64 -4.38 -9.36
C THR A 20 -12.56 -5.59 -9.25
N CYS A 21 -12.31 -6.47 -8.27
CA CYS A 21 -13.12 -7.61 -7.87
C CYS A 21 -13.13 -7.75 -6.34
N ASP A 22 -13.91 -8.69 -5.81
CA ASP A 22 -13.79 -9.06 -4.40
C ASP A 22 -12.42 -9.71 -4.16
N ILE A 23 -11.79 -9.38 -3.03
CA ILE A 23 -10.47 -9.86 -2.63
C ILE A 23 -10.57 -10.42 -1.21
N PRO A 24 -10.29 -11.71 -0.98
CA PRO A 24 -10.33 -12.30 0.35
C PRO A 24 -9.30 -11.71 1.32
N GLU A 25 -9.56 -11.82 2.62
CA GLU A 25 -8.57 -11.62 3.69
C GLU A 25 -7.31 -12.49 3.43
N LYS A 26 -6.15 -12.02 3.88
CA LYS A 26 -4.83 -12.69 3.76
C LYS A 26 -4.35 -12.89 2.32
N THR A 27 -4.91 -12.14 1.37
CA THR A 27 -4.41 -12.09 0.00
C THR A 27 -3.17 -11.20 -0.07
N ASP A 28 -2.09 -11.72 -0.63
CA ASP A 28 -0.88 -10.97 -0.92
C ASP A 28 -1.04 -10.20 -2.23
N LEU A 29 -1.12 -8.87 -2.14
CA LEU A 29 -1.31 -7.97 -3.28
C LEU A 29 0.01 -7.65 -4.01
N GLY A 30 1.16 -7.97 -3.41
CA GLY A 30 2.47 -7.75 -3.99
C GLY A 30 3.39 -6.84 -3.16
N ILE A 31 4.55 -6.53 -3.75
CA ILE A 31 5.59 -5.72 -3.11
C ILE A 31 5.17 -4.24 -3.16
N ALA A 32 5.10 -3.58 -2.01
CA ALA A 32 4.88 -2.14 -1.89
C ALA A 32 6.20 -1.37 -1.80
N HIS A 33 7.15 -1.89 -1.01
CA HIS A 33 8.43 -1.23 -0.76
C HIS A 33 9.60 -2.20 -0.94
N VAL A 34 10.66 -1.70 -1.56
CA VAL A 34 11.95 -2.38 -1.68
C VAL A 34 12.97 -1.59 -0.87
N ARG A 35 13.59 -2.22 0.12
CA ARG A 35 14.65 -1.57 0.92
C ARG A 35 15.87 -1.32 0.04
N MET A 36 16.39 -0.11 0.08
CA MET A 36 17.62 0.27 -0.61
C MET A 36 18.74 0.43 0.41
N ILE A 37 19.90 -0.18 0.13
CA ILE A 37 21.07 -0.19 1.04
C ILE A 37 21.76 1.20 1.06
N GLU A 38 21.67 1.94 -0.04
CA GLU A 38 22.20 3.31 -0.16
C GLU A 38 21.10 4.33 0.15
N TRP A 39 20.82 4.52 1.44
CA TRP A 39 19.76 5.37 2.00
C TRP A 39 19.74 6.82 1.48
N LEU A 40 20.89 7.37 1.09
CA LEU A 40 21.04 8.75 0.62
C LEU A 40 20.32 9.05 -0.69
N SER A 41 19.97 8.02 -1.47
CA SER A 41 19.35 8.18 -2.79
C SER A 41 17.84 7.95 -2.80
N PHE A 42 17.24 7.48 -1.69
CA PHE A 42 15.81 7.14 -1.64
C PHE A 42 15.14 7.69 -0.38
N PRO A 43 14.01 8.43 -0.51
CA PRO A 43 13.25 8.90 0.63
C PRO A 43 12.92 7.75 1.59
N GLN A 44 13.25 7.94 2.87
CA GLN A 44 13.00 6.97 3.95
C GLN A 44 13.67 5.59 3.72
N GLY A 45 14.60 5.47 2.76
CA GLY A 45 15.35 4.25 2.45
C GLY A 45 14.63 3.19 1.63
N TYR A 46 13.50 3.54 1.01
CA TYR A 46 12.74 2.60 0.22
C TYR A 46 12.44 3.14 -1.17
N CYS A 47 12.60 2.27 -2.16
CA CYS A 47 11.95 2.46 -3.45
C CYS A 47 10.50 1.96 -3.33
N ARG A 48 9.56 2.77 -3.80
CA ARG A 48 8.13 2.45 -3.77
C ARG A 48 7.71 1.93 -5.14
N THR A 49 7.03 0.79 -5.17
CA THR A 49 6.34 0.32 -6.38
C THR A 49 5.05 1.13 -6.57
N PRO A 50 4.28 0.95 -7.67
CA PRO A 50 2.95 1.54 -7.77
C PRO A 50 2.04 1.23 -6.57
N LEU A 51 2.19 0.05 -5.92
CA LEU A 51 1.45 -0.23 -4.69
C LEU A 51 1.86 0.75 -3.58
N GLY A 52 3.16 0.87 -3.29
CA GLY A 52 3.68 1.77 -2.26
C GLY A 52 3.50 3.27 -2.56
N GLY A 53 3.34 3.61 -3.83
CA GLY A 53 3.12 4.98 -4.28
C GLY A 53 1.68 5.47 -4.15
N PHE A 54 0.70 4.57 -4.19
CA PHE A 54 -0.72 4.93 -4.32
C PHE A 54 -1.66 4.31 -3.26
N TYR A 55 -1.22 3.39 -2.39
CA TYR A 55 -2.07 3.01 -1.26
C TYR A 55 -2.15 4.21 -0.30
N ASN A 56 -3.35 4.49 0.22
CA ASN A 56 -3.57 5.61 1.13
C ASN A 56 -3.52 5.18 2.61
N HIS A 57 -3.40 6.17 3.49
CA HIS A 57 -3.45 5.97 4.92
C HIS A 57 -4.88 5.73 5.43
N SER A 58 -5.02 4.89 6.44
CA SER A 58 -6.21 4.82 7.30
C SER A 58 -5.82 4.34 8.70
N ASP A 59 -6.48 4.84 9.73
CA ASP A 59 -6.38 4.33 11.11
C ASP A 59 -7.16 3.02 11.31
N THR A 60 -8.07 2.68 10.39
CA THR A 60 -8.82 1.42 10.35
C THR A 60 -8.61 0.65 9.02
N PRO A 61 -7.34 0.40 8.64
CA PRO A 61 -6.98 -0.04 7.29
C PRO A 61 -7.51 -1.43 6.94
N ASN A 62 -7.56 -1.74 5.65
CA ASN A 62 -7.88 -3.07 5.12
C ASN A 62 -6.68 -3.85 4.58
N CYS A 63 -5.49 -3.27 4.65
CA CYS A 63 -4.24 -3.96 4.43
C CYS A 63 -3.22 -3.69 5.54
N THR A 64 -2.22 -4.56 5.61
CA THR A 64 -1.02 -4.42 6.42
C THR A 64 0.23 -4.59 5.55
N LEU A 65 1.36 -4.03 6.01
CA LEU A 65 2.67 -4.27 5.39
C LEU A 65 3.40 -5.40 6.13
N VAL A 66 3.61 -6.51 5.45
CA VAL A 66 4.44 -7.61 5.95
C VAL A 66 5.90 -7.33 5.55
N ASP A 67 6.77 -7.12 6.54
CA ASP A 67 8.19 -6.83 6.36
C ASP A 67 9.01 -8.13 6.39
N SER A 68 9.77 -8.38 5.32
CA SER A 68 10.67 -9.53 5.16
C SER A 68 12.15 -9.15 5.28
N GLY A 69 12.44 -7.94 5.75
CA GLY A 69 13.77 -7.36 5.74
C GLY A 69 14.03 -6.62 4.44
N ILE A 70 14.02 -7.30 3.28
CA ILE A 70 14.32 -6.67 1.99
C ILE A 70 13.07 -6.03 1.36
N TRP A 71 11.92 -6.69 1.49
CA TRP A 71 10.66 -6.28 0.86
C TRP A 71 9.60 -6.04 1.92
N LYS A 72 8.79 -4.99 1.74
CA LYS A 72 7.50 -4.86 2.41
C LYS A 72 6.40 -5.20 1.42
N ARG A 73 5.58 -6.20 1.76
CA ARG A 73 4.48 -6.68 0.92
C ARG A 73 3.14 -6.23 1.49
N LEU A 74 2.23 -5.79 0.64
CA LEU A 74 0.90 -5.35 1.03
C LEU A 74 -0.04 -6.54 1.06
N VAL A 75 -0.59 -6.86 2.23
CA VAL A 75 -1.43 -8.05 2.44
C VAL A 75 -2.78 -7.61 3.02
N THR A 76 -3.88 -8.14 2.50
CA THR A 76 -5.23 -7.82 3.01
C THR A 76 -5.41 -8.34 4.45
N SER A 77 -5.94 -7.49 5.32
CA SER A 77 -6.22 -7.81 6.73
C SER A 77 -7.71 -8.00 7.03
N LYS A 78 -8.56 -7.77 6.03
CA LYS A 78 -10.00 -8.07 5.99
C LYS A 78 -10.39 -8.43 4.56
N ASP A 79 -11.57 -9.01 4.36
CA ASP A 79 -12.17 -9.11 3.02
C ASP A 79 -12.37 -7.70 2.45
N ILE A 80 -12.10 -7.54 1.15
CA ILE A 80 -12.23 -6.28 0.43
C ILE A 80 -13.23 -6.48 -0.70
N LYS A 81 -14.26 -5.64 -0.77
CA LYS A 81 -15.26 -5.69 -1.82
C LYS A 81 -14.82 -4.94 -3.07
N LYS A 82 -15.31 -5.39 -4.23
CA LYS A 82 -15.12 -4.67 -5.49
C LYS A 82 -15.47 -3.18 -5.30
N GLY A 83 -14.53 -2.32 -5.69
CA GLY A 83 -14.68 -0.86 -5.66
C GLY A 83 -14.18 -0.19 -4.38
N GLU A 84 -13.86 -0.94 -3.33
CA GLU A 84 -13.27 -0.42 -2.09
C GLU A 84 -11.82 0.03 -2.29
N GLU A 85 -11.42 1.05 -1.53
CA GLU A 85 -10.05 1.58 -1.53
C GLU A 85 -9.13 0.72 -0.66
N ILE A 86 -7.95 0.41 -1.19
CA ILE A 86 -6.88 -0.25 -0.45
C ILE A 86 -6.15 0.78 0.40
N THR A 87 -6.21 0.60 1.71
CA THR A 87 -5.59 1.48 2.69
C THR A 87 -4.71 0.68 3.65
N CYS A 88 -3.62 1.29 4.09
CA CYS A 88 -2.69 0.71 5.05
C CYS A 88 -2.23 1.78 6.04
N LYS A 89 -2.00 1.41 7.29
CA LYS A 89 -1.37 2.32 8.23
C LYS A 89 0.05 2.65 7.77
N TYR A 90 0.39 3.93 7.70
CA TYR A 90 1.73 4.36 7.35
C TYR A 90 2.69 4.00 8.48
N THR A 91 3.84 3.43 8.10
CA THR A 91 4.88 2.98 9.04
C THR A 91 6.24 3.62 8.77
N LEU A 92 6.37 4.42 7.70
CA LEU A 92 7.63 5.04 7.31
C LEU A 92 7.74 6.52 7.70
N TYR A 93 6.62 7.19 8.02
CA TYR A 93 6.55 8.59 8.44
C TYR A 93 5.24 8.90 9.16
N GLU A 94 5.20 10.00 9.90
CA GLU A 94 3.97 10.51 10.53
C GLU A 94 3.16 11.37 9.56
N VAL A 95 1.85 11.20 9.57
CA VAL A 95 0.92 12.03 8.79
C VAL A 95 0.99 13.47 9.32
N GLY A 96 1.35 14.43 8.47
CA GLY A 96 1.46 15.85 8.82
C GLY A 96 2.88 16.39 8.95
N GLN A 97 3.91 15.55 8.79
CA GLN A 97 5.29 16.03 8.58
C GLN A 97 5.58 16.08 7.08
N THR A 98 5.42 17.26 6.48
CA THR A 98 5.95 17.60 5.14
C THR A 98 7.16 18.49 5.28
#